data_AF-A0A941Z126-F1
#
_entry.id   AF-A0A941Z126-F1
#
_cell.length_a   1.000
_cell.length_b   1.000
_cell.length_c   1.000
_cell.angle_alpha   90.00
_cell.angle_beta   90.00
_cell.angle_gamma   90.00
#
_symmetry.space_group_name_H-M   'P 1'
#
loop_
_entity.id
_entity.type
_entity.pdbx_description
1 polymer ?
#
loop_
_entity_poly.entity_id
_entity_poly.type
_entity_poly.pdbx_seq_one_letter_code
_entity_poly.pdbx_strand_id
1 'polypeptide(L)'
;MRFIVPYPPGGGTDIIGRTLAARLGEARGQTVIVENRAGASGVIGNDLVAKAAPDGCTVLIGITTLIQMPHLQPRLPYDVFRDFTPITQIAYSADLFAVPPSSPFQSLGQCVEAAR
;
A
#
# COMPACT_ATOMS: atom_id res chain seq x y z
N MET A 1 17.31 8.92 0.58
CA MET A 1 16.38 7.79 0.88
C MET A 1 15.23 7.84 -0.12
N ARG A 2 14.70 6.68 -0.51
CA ARG A 2 13.58 6.55 -1.45
C ARG A 2 12.44 5.75 -0.80
N PHE A 3 11.25 6.31 -0.86
CA PHE A 3 10.00 5.62 -0.55
C PHE A 3 9.38 5.15 -1.86
N ILE A 4 9.25 3.84 -2.00
CA ILE A 4 8.55 3.23 -3.12
C ILE A 4 7.09 3.05 -2.72
N VAL A 5 6.20 3.72 -3.44
CA VAL A 5 4.76 3.58 -3.30
C VAL A 5 4.27 2.70 -4.46
N PRO A 6 3.77 1.47 -4.21
CA PRO A 6 3.42 0.53 -5.27
C PRO A 6 2.03 0.82 -5.91
N TYR A 7 1.60 2.08 -5.92
CA TYR A 7 0.29 2.54 -6.38
C TYR A 7 0.39 3.90 -7.11
N PRO A 8 -0.60 4.26 -7.95
CA PRO A 8 -0.61 5.54 -8.67
C PRO A 8 -0.54 6.76 -7.72
N PRO A 9 0.02 7.90 -8.19
CA PRO A 9 0.08 9.12 -7.41
C PRO A 9 -1.32 9.67 -7.09
N GLY A 10 -1.45 10.38 -5.97
CA GLY A 10 -2.71 11.01 -5.52
C GLY A 10 -3.66 10.10 -4.75
N GLY A 11 -3.42 8.78 -4.69
CA GLY A 11 -4.16 7.87 -3.82
C GLY A 11 -3.75 7.97 -2.35
N GLY A 12 -4.54 7.35 -1.45
CA GLY A 12 -4.29 7.39 0.00
C GLY A 12 -2.86 6.99 0.41
N THR A 13 -2.33 5.90 -0.16
CA THR A 13 -0.96 5.43 0.09
C THR A 13 0.11 6.45 -0.33
N ASP A 14 -0.10 7.13 -1.47
CA ASP A 14 0.82 8.16 -1.97
C ASP A 14 0.82 9.40 -1.07
N ILE A 15 -0.37 9.86 -0.66
CA ILE A 15 -0.51 11.00 0.26
C ILE A 15 0.22 10.71 1.57
N ILE A 16 -0.03 9.55 2.19
CA ILE A 16 0.64 9.14 3.43
C ILE A 16 2.16 9.07 3.23
N GLY A 17 2.62 8.46 2.13
CA GLY A 17 4.04 8.35 1.81
C GLY A 17 4.73 9.72 1.68
N ARG A 18 4.09 10.68 1.00
CA ARG A 18 4.60 12.06 0.85
C ARG A 18 4.60 12.84 2.15
N THR A 19 3.56 12.72 2.96
CA THR A 19 3.51 13.34 4.29
C THR A 19 4.64 12.82 5.18
N LEU A 20 4.87 11.51 5.20
CA LEU A 20 5.96 10.91 5.97
C LEU A 20 7.33 11.33 5.42
N ALA A 21 7.52 11.32 4.10
CA ALA A 21 8.76 11.72 3.46
C ALA A 21 9.16 13.15 3.81
N ALA A 22 8.21 14.10 3.82
CA ALA A 22 8.45 15.48 4.22
C ALA A 22 8.94 15.57 5.67
N ARG A 23 8.22 14.96 6.61
CA ARG A 23 8.57 14.98 8.04
C ARG A 23 9.89 14.28 8.35
N LEU A 24 10.13 13.12 7.74
CA LEU A 24 11.38 12.40 7.91
C LEU A 24 12.55 13.17 7.28
N GLY A 25 12.31 13.84 6.16
CA GLY A 25 13.33 14.66 5.51
C GLY A 25 13.77 15.85 6.38
N GLU A 26 12.82 16.53 7.02
CA GLU A 26 13.08 17.56 8.04
C GLU A 26 13.90 17.00 9.20
N ALA A 27 13.46 15.88 9.79
CA ALA A 27 14.10 15.28 10.96
C ALA A 27 15.52 14.75 10.67
N ARG A 28 15.77 14.25 9.46
CA ARG A 28 17.04 13.63 9.06
C ARG A 28 17.99 14.64 8.40
N GLY A 29 17.53 15.83 8.02
CA GLY A 29 18.30 16.80 7.25
C GLY A 29 18.68 16.30 5.85
N GLN A 30 17.93 15.34 5.31
CA GLN A 30 18.18 14.72 4.01
C GLN A 30 16.87 14.51 3.27
N THR A 31 16.82 14.80 1.97
CA THR A 31 15.62 14.60 1.16
C THR A 31 15.20 13.12 1.11
N VAL A 32 13.92 12.88 1.33
CA VAL A 32 13.26 11.59 1.08
C VAL A 32 12.43 11.72 -0.20
N ILE A 33 12.75 10.91 -1.20
CA ILE A 33 12.09 10.94 -2.52
C ILE A 33 10.98 9.91 -2.53
N VAL A 34 9.75 10.32 -2.89
CA VAL A 34 8.62 9.39 -3.10
C VAL A 34 8.51 9.06 -4.58
N GLU A 35 8.48 7.77 -4.88
CA GLU A 35 8.42 7.24 -6.25
C GLU A 35 7.30 6.23 -6.39
N ASN A 36 6.36 6.51 -7.28
CA ASN A 36 5.23 5.63 -7.57
C ASN A 36 5.63 4.55 -8.59
N ARG A 37 5.56 3.28 -8.19
CA ARG A 37 5.84 2.11 -9.02
C ARG A 37 4.62 1.18 -9.04
N ALA A 38 3.57 1.65 -9.69
CA ALA A 38 2.28 0.96 -9.78
C ALA A 38 2.31 -0.23 -10.75
N GLY A 39 1.36 -1.15 -10.57
CA GLY A 39 1.06 -2.26 -11.48
C GLY A 39 0.97 -3.61 -10.77
N ALA A 40 0.19 -4.52 -11.36
CA ALA A 40 -0.06 -5.88 -10.85
C ALA A 40 -0.42 -5.91 -9.35
N SER A 41 -1.39 -5.08 -8.92
CA SER A 41 -1.79 -4.97 -7.51
C SER A 41 -0.64 -4.66 -6.54
N GLY A 42 0.36 -3.92 -7.03
CA GLY A 42 1.54 -3.51 -6.27
C GLY A 42 2.74 -4.46 -6.38
N VAL A 43 2.59 -5.61 -7.05
CA VAL A 43 3.67 -6.60 -7.19
C VAL A 43 4.93 -6.01 -7.83
N ILE A 44 4.81 -5.10 -8.81
CA ILE A 44 5.97 -4.49 -9.47
C ILE A 44 6.79 -3.64 -8.50
N GLY A 45 6.15 -2.78 -7.73
CA GLY A 45 6.83 -1.93 -6.74
C GLY A 45 7.39 -2.75 -5.58
N ASN A 46 6.66 -3.77 -5.12
CA ASN A 46 7.12 -4.67 -4.07
C ASN A 46 8.37 -5.43 -4.50
N ASP A 47 8.38 -6.00 -5.70
CA ASP A 47 9.52 -6.73 -6.26
C ASP A 47 10.79 -5.88 -6.35
N LEU A 48 10.62 -4.61 -6.78
CA LEU A 48 11.71 -3.66 -6.84
C LEU A 48 12.35 -3.44 -5.46
N VAL A 49 11.55 -3.36 -4.40
CA VAL A 49 12.07 -3.17 -3.04
C VAL A 49 12.67 -4.44 -2.46
N ALA A 50 12.04 -5.60 -2.67
CA ALA A 50 12.57 -6.89 -2.21
C ALA A 50 13.98 -7.19 -2.77
N LYS A 51 14.28 -6.70 -3.97
CA LYS A 51 15.58 -6.87 -4.64
C LYS A 51 16.54 -5.69 -4.46
N ALA A 52 16.15 -4.65 -3.71
CA ALA A 52 17.01 -3.51 -3.44
C ALA A 52 18.15 -3.89 -2.48
N ALA A 53 19.21 -3.08 -2.45
CA ALA A 53 20.25 -3.25 -1.45
C ALA A 53 19.66 -3.11 -0.03
N PRO A 54 19.98 -4.00 0.92
CA PRO A 54 19.46 -3.95 2.28
C PRO A 54 20.20 -2.92 3.15
N ASP A 55 20.37 -1.70 2.63
CA ASP A 55 21.12 -0.60 3.25
C ASP A 55 20.23 0.46 3.92
N GLY A 56 18.90 0.23 3.91
CA GLY A 56 17.91 1.14 4.47
C GLY A 56 17.62 2.37 3.61
N CYS A 57 18.21 2.50 2.42
CA CYS A 57 17.97 3.64 1.53
C CYS A 57 16.72 3.50 0.67
N THR A 58 16.18 2.29 0.52
CA THR A 58 14.95 1.99 -0.23
C THR A 58 13.93 1.36 0.71
N VAL A 59 12.79 2.02 0.88
CA VAL A 59 11.73 1.56 1.79
C VAL A 59 10.42 1.46 1.05
N LEU A 60 9.69 0.36 1.26
CA LEU A 60 8.36 0.14 0.72
C LEU A 60 7.32 0.84 1.60
N ILE A 61 6.42 1.60 0.98
CA ILE A 61 5.16 2.02 1.62
C ILE A 61 4.10 0.96 1.27
N GLY A 62 4.07 -0.11 2.06
CA GLY A 62 3.20 -1.27 1.85
C GLY A 62 1.80 -1.08 2.44
N ILE A 63 0.84 -1.83 1.89
CA ILE A 63 -0.52 -1.98 2.44
C ILE A 63 -0.88 -3.47 2.53
N THR A 64 -2.03 -3.80 3.10
CA THR A 64 -2.52 -5.17 3.33
C THR A 64 -2.40 -6.10 2.12
N THR A 65 -2.57 -5.58 0.90
CA THR A 65 -2.41 -6.35 -0.35
C THR A 65 -1.08 -7.11 -0.42
N LEU A 66 0.01 -6.59 0.16
CA LEU A 66 1.32 -7.25 0.20
C LEU A 66 1.23 -8.65 0.81
N ILE A 67 0.55 -8.81 1.95
CA ILE A 67 0.40 -10.09 2.65
C ILE A 67 -0.76 -10.94 2.10
N GLN A 68 -1.70 -10.34 1.36
CA GLN A 68 -2.78 -11.08 0.69
C GLN A 68 -2.31 -11.78 -0.58
N MET A 69 -1.38 -11.17 -1.33
CA MET A 69 -0.91 -11.67 -2.63
C MET A 69 -0.38 -13.11 -2.62
N PRO A 70 0.39 -13.59 -1.63
CA PRO A 70 0.83 -14.99 -1.57
C PRO A 70 -0.31 -16.01 -1.58
N HIS A 71 -1.51 -15.62 -1.12
CA HIS A 71 -2.70 -16.47 -1.10
C HIS A 71 -3.56 -16.36 -2.37
N LEU A 72 -3.29 -15.36 -3.22
CA LEU A 72 -4.07 -15.04 -4.41
C LEU A 72 -3.29 -15.27 -5.71
N GLN A 73 -1.96 -15.29 -5.64
CA GLN A 73 -1.07 -15.48 -6.79
C GLN A 73 -0.18 -16.70 -6.52
N PRO A 74 -0.25 -17.75 -7.37
CA PRO A 74 0.50 -18.98 -7.16
C PRO A 74 2.02 -18.78 -7.14
N ARG A 75 2.51 -17.73 -7.80
CA ARG A 75 3.93 -17.40 -7.91
C ARG A 75 4.10 -15.89 -7.86
N LEU A 76 4.82 -15.42 -6.84
CA LEU A 76 5.29 -14.06 -6.73
C LEU A 76 6.80 -14.00 -6.99
N PRO A 77 7.33 -12.88 -7.48
CA PRO A 77 8.76 -12.70 -7.72
C PRO A 77 9.55 -12.38 -6.42
N TYR A 78 8.89 -12.37 -5.27
CA TYR A 78 9.42 -12.16 -3.93
C TYR A 78 8.68 -13.03 -2.91
N ASP A 79 9.31 -13.26 -1.77
CA ASP A 79 8.72 -13.84 -0.56
C ASP A 79 8.48 -12.72 0.47
N VAL A 80 7.22 -12.50 0.84
CA VAL A 80 6.84 -11.40 1.75
C VAL A 80 7.47 -11.52 3.14
N PHE A 81 7.59 -12.74 3.65
CA PHE A 81 8.04 -13.00 5.02
C PHE A 81 9.56 -13.10 5.13
N ARG A 82 10.24 -13.46 4.04
CA ARG A 82 11.71 -13.56 3.98
C ARG A 82 12.38 -12.29 3.45
N ASP A 83 11.82 -11.67 2.40
CA ASP A 83 12.51 -10.62 1.64
C ASP A 83 12.21 -9.20 2.15
N PHE A 84 11.36 -9.05 3.18
CA PHE A 84 11.04 -7.76 3.80
C PHE A 84 11.26 -7.77 5.30
N THR A 85 11.82 -6.68 5.82
CA THR A 85 11.87 -6.41 7.27
C THR A 85 10.75 -5.40 7.63
N PRO A 86 9.78 -5.77 8.48
CA PRO A 86 8.75 -4.84 8.92
C PRO A 86 9.36 -3.74 9.80
N ILE A 87 9.02 -2.48 9.52
CA ILE A 87 9.53 -1.31 10.27
C ILE A 87 8.49 -0.85 11.28
N THR A 88 7.35 -0.34 10.80
CA THR A 88 6.26 0.14 11.66
C THR A 88 4.97 0.34 10.85
N GLN A 89 3.83 0.34 11.54
CA GLN A 89 2.55 0.74 10.97
C GLN A 89 2.41 2.26 11.04
N ILE A 90 2.15 2.91 9.90
CA ILE A 90 2.10 4.38 9.79
C ILE A 90 0.67 4.93 9.65
N ALA A 91 -0.29 4.08 9.30
CA ALA A 91 -1.69 4.45 9.12
C ALA A 91 -2.60 3.22 9.23
N TYR A 92 -3.90 3.46 9.42
CA TYR A 92 -4.96 2.48 9.21
C TYR A 92 -6.08 3.16 8.40
N SER A 93 -6.79 2.39 7.58
CA SER A 93 -7.97 2.84 6.86
C SER A 93 -9.07 1.79 6.98
N ALA A 94 -10.30 2.24 7.26
CA ALA A 94 -11.48 1.37 7.21
C ALA A 94 -11.99 1.28 5.76
N ASP A 95 -12.39 0.08 5.35
CA ASP A 95 -13.16 -0.10 4.12
C ASP A 95 -14.61 0.34 4.34
N LEU A 96 -15.19 1.01 3.34
CA LEU A 96 -16.55 1.53 3.41
C LEU A 96 -17.45 0.78 2.43
N PHE A 97 -18.57 0.28 2.94
CA PHE A 97 -19.66 -0.18 2.08
C PHE A 97 -20.52 1.01 1.66
N ALA A 98 -20.53 1.31 0.37
CA ALA A 98 -21.27 2.44 -0.18
C ALA A 98 -22.17 1.97 -1.33
N VAL A 99 -23.30 2.65 -1.49
CA VAL A 99 -24.23 2.48 -2.61
C VAL A 99 -24.33 3.79 -3.39
N PRO A 100 -24.72 3.76 -4.68
CA PRO A 100 -25.02 4.98 -5.42
C PRO A 100 -26.10 5.81 -4.69
N PRO A 101 -26.09 7.14 -4.80
CA PRO A 101 -27.10 7.99 -4.15
C PRO A 101 -28.56 7.67 -4.54
N SER A 102 -28.77 7.07 -5.72
CA SER A 102 -30.08 6.62 -6.21
C SER A 102 -30.50 5.23 -5.73
N SER A 103 -29.68 4.56 -4.92
CA SER A 103 -29.97 3.19 -4.46
C SER A 103 -31.17 3.17 -3.52
N PRO A 104 -32.07 2.17 -3.64
CA PRO A 104 -33.15 1.97 -2.66
C PRO A 104 -32.63 1.40 -1.34
N PHE A 105 -31.38 0.93 -1.27
CA PHE A 105 -30.81 0.33 -0.08
C PHE A 105 -30.27 1.39 0.87
N GLN A 106 -30.85 1.46 2.07
CA GLN A 106 -30.49 2.38 3.15
C GLN A 106 -29.66 1.73 4.25
N SER A 107 -29.44 0.41 4.17
CA SER A 107 -28.60 -0.32 5.11
C SER A 107 -27.97 -1.54 4.46
N LEU A 108 -26.85 -2.00 5.03
CA LEU A 108 -26.21 -3.25 4.63
C LEU A 108 -27.18 -4.44 4.75
N GLY A 109 -28.06 -4.44 5.75
CA GLY A 109 -29.06 -5.49 5.95
C GLY A 109 -29.98 -5.66 4.74
N GLN A 110 -30.45 -4.57 4.16
CA GLN A 110 -31.30 -4.61 2.97
C GLN A 110 -30.54 -5.14 1.74
N CYS A 111 -29.25 -4.81 1.59
CA CYS A 111 -28.42 -5.39 0.54
C CYS A 111 -28.25 -6.91 0.70
N VAL A 112 -28.07 -7.39 1.94
CA VAL A 112 -27.92 -8.81 2.24
C VAL A 112 -29.23 -9.57 2.01
N GLU A 113 -30.37 -8.99 2.39
CA GLU A 113 -31.69 -9.59 2.17
C GLU A 113 -32.00 -9.74 0.67
N ALA A 114 -31.67 -8.74 -0.14
CA ALA A 114 -31.88 -8.78 -1.59
C ALA A 114 -30.96 -9.75 -2.36
N ALA A 115 -29.86 -10.20 -1.75
CA ALA A 115 -28.90 -11.12 -2.37
C ALA A 115 -29.20 -12.60 -2.08
N ARG A 116 -30.21 -12.90 -1.25
CA ARG A 116 -30.70 -14.26 -0.98
C ARG A 116 -31.74 -14.68 -1.99
#